data_AF-A0A4Y6IH51-F1
#
_entry.id   AF-A0A4Y6IH51-F1
#
_cell.length_a   1.000
_cell.length_b   1.000
_cell.length_c   1.000
_cell.angle_alpha   90.00
_cell.angle_beta   90.00
_cell.angle_gamma   90.00
#
_symmetry.space_group_name_H-M   'P 1'
#
loop_
_entity.id
_entity.type
_entity.pdbx_description
1 polymer ?
#
loop_
_entity_poly.entity_id
_entity_poly.type
_entity_poly.pdbx_seq_one_letter_code
_entity_poly.pdbx_strand_id
1 'polypeptide(L)'
;MVLAVIVLVAMAALASSTAYAGKVVVHDATEPFDAFAVRNALREEKQWQQTLAFERQLKILQDLPINCVLVAPRRPEPRASSHNSANRDYQCGQQFYRPYQYQGKELYIGIPAPEVTAP
;
A
#
# COMPACT_ATOMS: atom_id res chain seq x y z
N MET A 1 31.97 -22.02 -7.44
CA MET A 1 30.59 -22.54 -7.49
C MET A 1 29.57 -21.59 -6.86
N VAL A 2 29.76 -21.13 -5.61
CA VAL A 2 28.80 -20.27 -4.90
C VAL A 2 28.42 -18.98 -5.66
N LEU A 3 29.42 -18.27 -6.22
CA LEU A 3 29.19 -17.05 -7.01
C LEU A 3 28.35 -17.28 -8.27
N ALA A 4 28.56 -18.39 -8.97
CA ALA A 4 27.79 -18.74 -10.17
C ALA A 4 26.32 -19.03 -9.84
N VAL A 5 26.07 -19.70 -8.70
CA VAL A 5 24.71 -19.98 -8.21
C VAL A 5 23.98 -18.69 -7.84
N ILE A 6 24.65 -17.75 -7.18
CA ILE A 6 24.05 -16.45 -6.81
C ILE A 6 23.66 -15.65 -8.05
N VAL A 7 24.52 -15.61 -9.07
CA VAL A 7 24.23 -14.91 -10.33
C VAL A 7 23.05 -15.54 -11.07
N LEU A 8 22.96 -16.88 -11.09
CA LEU A 8 21.84 -17.59 -11.70
C LEU A 8 20.51 -17.30 -11.00
N VAL A 9 20.51 -17.27 -9.67
CA VAL A 9 19.33 -16.95 -8.86
C VAL A 9 18.90 -15.49 -9.06
N ALA A 10 19.84 -14.56 -9.14
CA ALA A 10 19.55 -13.15 -9.38
C ALA A 10 18.91 -12.93 -10.77
N MET A 11 19.43 -13.58 -11.81
CA MET A 11 18.85 -13.50 -13.15
C MET A 11 17.45 -14.11 -13.22
N ALA A 12 17.21 -15.23 -12.53
CA ALA A 12 15.88 -15.84 -12.47
C ALA A 12 14.85 -14.95 -11.78
N ALA A 13 15.25 -14.18 -10.76
CA ALA A 13 14.37 -13.25 -10.04
C ALA A 13 14.00 -11.99 -10.85
N LEU A 14 14.89 -11.53 -11.74
CA LEU A 14 14.60 -10.39 -12.63
C LEU A 14 13.61 -10.79 -13.74
N ALA A 15 13.68 -12.05 -14.18
CA ALA A 15 12.82 -12.58 -15.23
C ALA A 15 11.35 -12.83 -14.81
N SER A 16 11.05 -12.82 -13.50
CA SER A 16 9.71 -13.10 -12.97
C SER A 16 8.83 -11.86 -12.75
N SER A 17 9.25 -10.69 -13.22
CA SER A 17 8.43 -9.48 -13.16
C SER A 17 7.19 -9.59 -14.06
N THR A 18 6.02 -9.72 -13.44
CA THR A 18 4.75 -9.73 -14.18
C THR A 18 4.40 -8.30 -14.58
N ALA A 19 4.46 -8.02 -15.88
CA ALA A 19 3.99 -6.74 -16.42
C ALA A 19 2.46 -6.68 -16.31
N TYR A 20 1.94 -5.81 -15.44
CA TYR A 20 0.51 -5.58 -15.31
C TYR A 20 0.05 -4.65 -16.44
N ALA A 21 -0.41 -5.23 -17.55
CA ALA A 21 -1.11 -4.47 -18.57
C ALA A 21 -2.50 -4.10 -18.03
N GLY A 22 -2.84 -2.80 -18.04
CA GLY A 22 -4.18 -2.34 -17.67
C GLY A 22 -5.26 -2.98 -18.54
N LYS A 23 -6.52 -2.97 -18.06
CA LYS A 23 -7.65 -3.58 -18.77
C LYS A 23 -7.79 -2.99 -20.19
N VAL A 24 -7.55 -3.80 -21.20
CA VAL A 24 -7.79 -3.46 -22.61
C VAL A 24 -9.20 -3.89 -22.97
N VAL A 25 -10.06 -2.93 -23.35
CA VAL A 25 -11.42 -3.21 -23.82
C VAL A 25 -11.41 -3.08 -25.34
N VAL A 26 -11.71 -4.18 -26.04
CA VAL A 26 -11.81 -4.24 -27.50
C VAL A 26 -13.28 -4.24 -27.88
N HIS A 27 -13.69 -3.33 -28.75
CA HIS A 27 -15.04 -3.25 -29.29
C HIS A 27 -15.02 -3.55 -30.79
N ASP A 28 -16.11 -4.13 -31.29
CA ASP A 28 -16.31 -4.36 -32.71
C ASP A 28 -16.37 -3.02 -33.45
N ALA A 29 -15.63 -2.87 -34.55
CA ALA A 29 -15.58 -1.63 -35.32
C ALA A 29 -16.89 -1.30 -36.03
N THR A 30 -17.81 -2.26 -36.11
CA THR A 30 -19.14 -2.11 -36.73
C THR A 30 -20.21 -1.60 -35.77
N GLU A 31 -19.95 -1.61 -34.47
CA GLU A 31 -20.83 -1.05 -33.46
C GLU A 31 -20.38 0.37 -33.06
N PRO A 32 -21.31 1.34 -32.95
CA PRO A 32 -20.97 2.67 -32.49
C PRO A 32 -20.53 2.62 -31.02
N PHE A 33 -19.24 2.83 -30.77
CA PHE A 33 -18.63 2.85 -29.44
C PHE A 33 -18.09 4.25 -29.13
N ASP A 34 -18.50 4.78 -27.97
CA ASP A 34 -17.98 6.05 -27.46
C ASP A 34 -16.80 5.81 -26.51
N ALA A 35 -15.59 5.86 -27.07
CA ALA A 35 -14.34 5.78 -26.31
C ALA A 35 -14.19 6.88 -25.25
N PHE A 36 -14.81 8.04 -25.47
CA PHE A 36 -14.74 9.16 -24.54
C PHE A 36 -15.67 8.95 -23.35
N ALA A 37 -16.84 8.34 -23.54
CA ALA A 37 -17.73 7.94 -22.44
C ALA A 37 -17.04 6.97 -21.47
N VAL A 38 -16.34 5.96 -21.98
CA VAL A 38 -15.60 5.00 -21.13
C VAL A 38 -14.44 5.67 -20.39
N ARG A 39 -13.67 6.53 -21.07
CA ARG A 39 -12.59 7.30 -20.44
C ARG A 39 -13.13 8.21 -19.34
N ASN A 40 -14.26 8.87 -19.56
CA ASN A 40 -14.88 9.77 -18.60
C ASN A 40 -15.38 8.99 -17.37
N ALA A 41 -16.02 7.84 -17.56
CA ALA A 41 -16.44 6.97 -16.46
C ALA A 41 -15.24 6.47 -15.61
N LEU A 42 -14.14 6.05 -16.26
CA LEU A 42 -12.92 5.65 -15.54
C LEU A 42 -12.24 6.81 -14.81
N ARG A 43 -12.35 8.03 -15.35
CA ARG A 43 -11.83 9.25 -14.71
C ARG A 43 -12.63 9.59 -13.47
N GLU A 44 -13.96 9.54 -13.54
CA GLU A 44 -14.85 9.80 -12.41
C GLU A 44 -14.66 8.77 -11.30
N GLU A 45 -14.57 7.48 -11.63
CA GLU A 45 -14.27 6.42 -10.64
C GLU A 45 -12.92 6.66 -9.94
N LYS A 46 -11.89 7.05 -10.70
CA LYS A 46 -10.58 7.35 -10.13
C LYS A 46 -10.61 8.59 -9.23
N GLN A 47 -11.34 9.63 -9.63
CA GLN A 47 -11.53 10.82 -8.80
C GLN A 47 -12.29 10.49 -7.53
N TRP A 48 -13.32 9.65 -7.62
CA TRP A 48 -14.08 9.15 -6.49
C TRP A 48 -13.19 8.40 -5.49
N GLN A 49 -12.34 7.49 -5.95
CA GLN A 49 -11.39 6.80 -5.08
C GLN A 49 -10.37 7.74 -4.43
N GLN A 50 -9.93 8.77 -5.17
CA GLN A 50 -9.05 9.80 -4.62
C GLN A 50 -9.76 10.65 -3.56
N THR A 51 -11.03 10.97 -3.75
CA THR A 51 -11.87 11.66 -2.77
C THR A 51 -12.10 10.79 -1.53
N LEU A 52 -12.45 9.51 -1.69
CA LEU A 52 -12.56 8.56 -0.58
C LEU A 52 -11.23 8.37 0.18
N ALA A 53 -10.10 8.47 -0.51
CA ALA A 53 -8.78 8.47 0.12
C ALA A 53 -8.51 9.77 0.89
N PHE A 54 -9.02 10.90 0.41
CA PHE A 54 -8.92 12.21 1.07
C PHE A 54 -9.85 12.31 2.29
N GLU A 55 -11.06 11.75 2.21
CA GLU A 55 -12.04 11.69 3.30
C GLU A 55 -11.62 10.78 4.45
N ARG A 56 -10.77 9.77 4.19
CA ARG A 56 -10.04 9.05 5.23
C ARG A 56 -8.99 9.97 5.84
N GLN A 57 -9.44 10.89 6.68
CA GLN A 57 -8.60 11.77 7.50
C GLN A 57 -7.45 10.95 8.12
N LEU A 58 -6.21 11.25 7.72
CA LEU A 58 -5.03 10.72 8.39
C LEU A 58 -5.07 11.18 9.85
N LYS A 59 -5.42 10.27 10.76
CA LYS A 59 -5.36 10.52 12.20
C LYS A 59 -3.89 10.51 12.61
N ILE A 60 -3.29 11.70 12.68
CA ILE A 60 -1.92 11.92 13.16
C ILE A 60 -2.00 12.28 14.65
N LEU A 61 -1.40 11.45 15.48
CA LEU A 61 -1.28 11.70 16.91
C LEU A 61 0.14 12.16 17.23
N GLN A 62 0.28 13.09 18.17
CA GLN A 62 1.59 13.50 18.69
C GLN A 62 2.08 12.56 19.78
N ASP A 63 1.17 11.83 20.41
CA ASP A 63 1.38 10.88 21.50
C ASP A 63 0.36 9.74 21.41
N LEU A 64 0.73 8.57 21.92
CA LEU A 64 -0.17 7.41 21.98
C LEU A 64 -1.07 7.48 23.23
N PRO A 65 -2.36 7.13 23.11
CA PRO A 65 -3.24 6.98 24.27
C PRO A 65 -2.70 5.98 25.31
N ILE A 66 -3.15 6.15 26.56
CA ILE A 66 -2.89 5.19 27.63
C ILE A 66 -3.51 3.84 27.23
N ASN A 67 -2.74 2.74 27.35
CA ASN A 67 -3.06 1.36 26.95
C ASN A 67 -2.77 0.94 25.49
N CYS A 68 -1.89 1.62 24.77
CA CYS A 68 -1.39 1.12 23.49
C CYS A 68 -0.28 0.08 23.68
N VAL A 69 -0.34 -1.03 22.93
CA VAL A 69 0.68 -2.10 22.96
C VAL A 69 1.45 -2.17 21.66
N LEU A 70 2.75 -2.43 21.77
CA LEU A 70 3.58 -2.72 20.59
C LEU A 70 3.16 -4.08 20.02
N VAL A 71 2.79 -4.13 18.75
CA VAL A 71 2.51 -5.38 18.05
C VAL A 71 3.67 -5.73 17.12
N ALA A 72 4.06 -7.01 17.12
CA ALA A 72 5.08 -7.48 16.21
C ALA A 72 4.61 -7.30 14.75
N PRO A 73 5.51 -6.90 13.84
CA PRO A 73 5.18 -6.76 12.42
C PRO A 73 4.75 -8.13 11.87
N ARG A 74 3.44 -8.31 11.61
CA ARG A 74 2.92 -9.59 11.08
C ARG A 74 3.18 -9.77 9.59
N ARG A 75 3.51 -8.69 8.87
CA ARG A 75 3.75 -8.69 7.43
C ARG A 75 5.10 -8.01 7.15
N PRO A 76 6.03 -8.64 6.42
CA PRO A 76 7.15 -7.91 5.83
C PRO A 76 6.57 -7.03 4.72
N GLU A 77 6.25 -5.77 5.03
CA GLU A 77 5.67 -4.86 4.06
C GLU A 77 6.78 -4.40 3.08
N PRO A 78 6.68 -4.68 1.76
CA PRO A 78 7.75 -4.40 0.81
C PRO A 78 7.96 -2.90 0.52
N ARG A 79 7.18 -2.02 1.17
CA ARG A 79 7.22 -0.55 1.03
C ARG A 79 7.58 0.19 2.33
N ALA A 80 8.22 -0.47 3.30
CA ALA A 80 8.76 0.18 4.50
C ALA A 80 10.01 1.06 4.22
N SER A 81 10.02 1.82 3.12
CA SER A 81 11.13 2.68 2.70
C SER A 81 11.11 4.06 3.38
N SER A 82 10.45 4.20 4.54
CA SER A 82 10.55 5.42 5.34
C SER A 82 11.74 5.30 6.28
N HIS A 83 12.72 6.16 6.05
CA HIS A 83 13.99 6.25 6.78
C HIS A 83 13.72 6.45 8.29
N ASN A 84 13.69 5.33 9.05
CA ASN A 84 13.58 5.17 10.52
C ASN A 84 12.29 4.61 11.16
N SER A 85 11.22 4.29 10.41
CA SER A 85 10.05 3.61 10.99
C SER A 85 10.32 2.11 11.13
N ALA A 86 11.19 1.76 12.08
CA ALA A 86 11.62 0.38 12.31
C ALA A 86 10.46 -0.49 12.81
N ASN A 87 9.58 -1.02 11.93
CA ASN A 87 8.67 -2.15 12.20
C ASN A 87 7.86 -2.14 13.52
N ARG A 88 7.64 -0.95 14.10
CA ARG A 88 6.92 -0.77 15.36
C ARG A 88 5.51 -0.34 15.02
N ASP A 89 4.56 -1.27 14.98
CA ASP A 89 3.16 -0.90 14.93
C ASP A 89 2.59 -0.96 16.36
N TYR A 90 1.70 -0.04 16.69
CA TYR A 90 1.04 0.03 18.00
C TYR A 90 -0.45 -0.21 17.83
N GLN A 91 -1.02 -1.03 18.71
CA GLN A 91 -2.45 -1.27 18.78
C GLN A 91 -3.04 -0.59 20.01
N CYS A 92 -4.03 0.27 19.79
CA CYS A 92 -4.79 0.98 20.81
C CYS A 92 -6.27 0.58 20.68
N GLY A 93 -6.70 -0.43 21.42
CA GLY A 93 -8.03 -1.04 21.23
C GLY A 93 -8.17 -1.67 19.84
N GLN A 94 -9.01 -1.09 18.99
CA GLN A 94 -9.23 -1.52 17.59
C GLN A 94 -8.51 -0.65 16.56
N GLN A 95 -7.74 0.34 17.01
CA GLN A 95 -6.99 1.26 16.15
C GLN A 95 -5.52 0.86 16.12
N PHE A 96 -4.89 1.04 14.97
CA PHE A 96 -3.49 0.72 14.76
C PHE A 96 -2.74 1.98 14.34
N TYR A 97 -1.52 2.13 14.81
CA TYR A 97 -0.70 3.31 14.63
C TYR A 97 0.74 2.97 14.30
N ARG A 98 1.35 3.74 13.41
CA ARG A 98 2.77 3.60 13.04
C ARG A 98 3.53 4.88 13.37
N PRO A 99 4.72 4.81 14.02
CA PRO A 99 5.55 5.95 14.32
C PRO A 99 6.30 6.45 13.08
N TYR A 100 6.34 7.76 12.93
CA TYR A 100 7.07 8.51 11.92
C TYR A 100 7.84 9.63 12.58
N GLN A 101 9.12 9.79 12.24
CA GLN A 101 9.90 10.93 12.70
C GLN A 101 9.72 12.09 11.73
N TYR A 102 9.20 13.20 12.23
CA TYR A 102 8.96 14.41 11.45
C TYR A 102 9.46 15.63 12.23
N GLN A 103 10.38 16.40 11.62
CA GLN A 103 10.99 17.59 12.24
C GLN A 103 11.57 17.36 13.65
N GLY A 104 12.16 16.18 13.88
CA GLY A 104 12.76 15.83 15.17
C GLY A 104 11.76 15.40 16.26
N LYS A 105 10.48 15.20 15.89
CA LYS A 105 9.43 14.68 16.78
C LYS A 105 8.86 13.38 16.22
N GLU A 106 8.58 12.40 17.11
CA GLU A 106 7.86 11.19 16.74
C GLU A 106 6.35 11.48 16.69
N LEU A 107 5.71 11.13 15.58
CA LEU A 107 4.28 11.23 15.33
C LEU A 107 3.73 9.84 15.02
N TYR A 108 2.47 9.59 15.36
CA TYR A 108 1.82 8.30 15.16
C TYR A 108 0.69 8.42 14.15
N ILE A 109 0.80 7.77 13.00
CA ILE A 109 -0.19 7.82 11.93
C ILE A 109 -1.07 6.57 11.99
N GLY A 110 -2.39 6.77 11.94
CA GLY A 110 -3.35 5.67 11.90
C GLY A 110 -3.18 4.80 10.65
N ILE A 111 -3.09 3.48 10.86
CA ILE A 111 -3.00 2.46 9.81
C ILE A 111 -4.21 1.52 9.89
N PRO A 112 -4.59 0.86 8.78
CA PRO A 112 -5.64 -0.16 8.82
C PRO A 112 -5.23 -1.34 9.70
N ALA A 113 -6.22 -2.04 10.26
CA ALA A 113 -5.99 -3.28 10.97
C ALA A 113 -5.29 -4.30 10.05
N PRO A 114 -4.33 -5.08 10.58
CA PRO A 114 -3.69 -6.11 9.78
C PRO A 114 -4.73 -7.15 9.38
N GLU A 115 -4.81 -7.46 8.10
CA GLU A 115 -5.62 -8.57 7.59
C GLU A 115 -5.12 -9.86 8.24
N VAL A 116 -5.95 -10.47 9.07
CA VAL A 116 -5.70 -11.83 9.54
C VAL A 116 -6.06 -12.74 8.36
N THR A 117 -5.09 -13.13 7.55
CA THR A 117 -5.27 -14.25 6.64
C THR A 117 -5.60 -15.47 7.50
N ALA A 118 -6.87 -15.87 7.50
CA ALA A 118 -7.32 -17.12 8.08
C ALA A 118 -6.54 -18.28 7.42
N PRO A 119 -6.16 -19.32 8.18
CA PRO A 119 -5.43 -20.47 7.67
C PRO A 119 -6.23 -21.25 6.61
#